data_AF-A0A1V6G8A5-F1
#
_entry.id   AF-A0A1V6G8A5-F1
#
_cell.length_a   1.000
_cell.length_b   1.000
_cell.length_c   1.000
_cell.angle_alpha   90.00
_cell.angle_beta   90.00
_cell.angle_gamma   90.00
#
_symmetry.space_group_name_H-M   'P 1'
#
loop_
_entity.id
_entity.type
_entity.pdbx_description
1 polymer ?
#
loop_
_entity_poly.entity_id
_entity_poly.type
_entity_poly.pdbx_seq_one_letter_code
_entity_poly.pdbx_strand_id
1 'polypeptide(L)'
;MPRLRTVLQGRLAERKEGATYVFPEAERELRTNPSGVSRRIKRAFALAFAKPQEATQDAPELVPLAKTLPEVLKAVQAAKMTAGKRAKMIDLLNRYASGQSYRMIQQERSISRGGISTLLHEAQRLAKVRFLADAQAPGMNAAIRDVTRTARAVGLKAASKYDFHGLRTTFVTLALNAGVGVDKLKALTGHHTVETVMRHYFKPRGTDARNELRAALPASLTETAAELPEAKTDPVATLAAQLQALTGEQRAQLAAMLAERKQPKCAQGLTNSNADGTI
;
A
#
# COMPACT_ATOMS: atom_id res chain seq x y z
N MET A 1 -2.85 -20.20 -4.93
CA MET A 1 -3.86 -19.11 -5.01
C MET A 1 -5.27 -19.68 -5.26
N PRO A 2 -5.93 -20.26 -4.23
CA PRO A 2 -7.22 -20.93 -4.42
C PRO A 2 -8.33 -19.98 -4.88
N ARG A 3 -8.42 -18.77 -4.31
CA ARG A 3 -9.47 -17.79 -4.65
C ARG A 3 -9.40 -17.28 -6.10
N LEU A 4 -8.20 -17.05 -6.64
CA LEU A 4 -8.05 -16.64 -8.04
C LEU A 4 -8.46 -17.75 -9.00
N ARG A 5 -8.12 -19.01 -8.67
CA ARG A 5 -8.53 -20.17 -9.46
C ARG A 5 -10.05 -20.29 -9.53
N THR A 6 -10.76 -20.11 -8.40
CA THR A 6 -12.22 -20.12 -8.37
C THR A 6 -12.83 -19.06 -9.29
N VAL A 7 -12.31 -17.82 -9.26
CA VAL A 7 -12.79 -16.73 -10.13
C VAL A 7 -12.55 -17.06 -11.60
N LEU A 8 -11.35 -17.54 -11.95
CA LEU A 8 -11.02 -17.88 -13.33
C LEU A 8 -11.83 -19.06 -13.85
N GLN A 9 -12.03 -20.10 -13.04
CA GLN A 9 -12.84 -21.27 -13.40
C GLN A 9 -14.31 -20.89 -13.58
N GLY A 10 -14.87 -20.08 -12.67
CA GLY A 10 -16.24 -19.57 -12.82
C GLY A 10 -16.43 -18.77 -14.10
N ARG A 11 -15.48 -17.89 -14.42
CA ARG A 11 -15.53 -17.11 -15.67
C ARG A 11 -15.29 -17.93 -16.93
N LEU A 12 -14.47 -18.98 -16.85
CA LEU A 12 -14.29 -19.92 -17.95
C LEU A 12 -15.54 -20.75 -18.20
N ALA A 13 -16.30 -21.11 -17.16
CA ALA A 13 -17.57 -21.81 -17.29
C ALA A 13 -18.67 -20.95 -17.94
N GLU A 14 -18.65 -19.64 -17.69
CA GLU A 14 -19.58 -18.65 -18.28
C GLU A 14 -19.13 -18.15 -19.67
N ARG A 15 -17.99 -18.64 -20.19
CA ARG A 15 -17.40 -18.14 -21.44
C ARG A 15 -18.27 -18.59 -22.63
N LYS A 16 -18.70 -17.61 -23.42
CA LYS A 16 -19.36 -17.86 -24.72
C LYS A 16 -18.39 -18.52 -25.70
N GLU A 17 -18.87 -19.47 -26.49
CA GLU A 17 -18.10 -20.10 -27.56
C GLU A 17 -17.50 -19.04 -28.50
N GLY A 18 -16.21 -19.18 -28.81
CA GLY A 18 -15.47 -18.22 -29.64
C GLY A 18 -14.98 -16.93 -28.96
N ALA A 19 -15.27 -16.70 -27.67
CA ALA A 19 -14.83 -15.47 -27.00
C ALA A 19 -13.30 -15.44 -26.79
N THR A 20 -12.57 -14.52 -27.43
CA THR A 20 -11.09 -14.41 -27.33
C THR A 20 -10.58 -14.11 -25.91
N TYR A 21 -11.35 -13.40 -25.10
CA TYR A 21 -10.94 -12.93 -23.78
C TYR A 21 -11.77 -13.55 -22.65
N VAL A 22 -11.12 -13.88 -21.53
CA VAL A 22 -11.78 -14.38 -20.30
C VAL A 22 -12.60 -13.27 -19.61
N PHE A 23 -12.19 -12.01 -19.77
CA PHE A 23 -12.87 -10.83 -19.23
C PHE A 23 -13.19 -9.83 -20.35
N PRO A 24 -14.21 -10.11 -21.20
CA PRO A 24 -14.52 -9.28 -22.35
C PRO A 24 -14.94 -7.85 -21.96
N GLU A 25 -15.53 -7.65 -20.77
CA GLU A 25 -15.86 -6.33 -20.24
C GLU A 25 -14.63 -5.49 -19.90
N ALA A 26 -13.57 -6.11 -19.36
CA ALA A 26 -12.34 -5.42 -19.03
C ALA A 26 -11.57 -5.03 -20.29
N GLU A 27 -11.62 -5.87 -21.33
CA GLU A 27 -11.03 -5.57 -22.63
C GLU A 27 -11.72 -4.37 -23.30
N ARG A 28 -13.05 -4.33 -23.32
CA ARG A 28 -13.81 -3.17 -23.82
C ARG A 28 -13.49 -1.90 -23.04
N GLU A 29 -13.38 -2.02 -21.72
CA GLU A 29 -13.00 -0.90 -20.85
C GLU A 29 -11.57 -0.41 -21.17
N LEU A 30 -10.60 -1.30 -21.40
CA LEU A 30 -9.24 -0.91 -21.77
C LEU A 30 -9.17 -0.18 -23.11
N ARG A 31 -10.00 -0.55 -24.10
CA ARG A 31 -10.06 0.14 -25.40
C ARG A 31 -10.67 1.53 -25.31
N THR A 32 -11.72 1.70 -24.51
CA THR A 32 -12.48 2.96 -24.40
C THR A 32 -11.92 3.92 -23.35
N ASN A 33 -11.43 3.36 -22.24
CA ASN A 33 -10.83 4.08 -21.13
C ASN A 33 -9.62 3.30 -20.60
N PRO A 34 -8.42 3.54 -21.13
CA PRO A 34 -7.20 2.85 -20.70
C PRO A 34 -6.93 2.97 -19.19
N SER A 35 -7.44 4.01 -18.54
CA SER A 35 -7.28 4.24 -17.10
C SER A 35 -8.38 3.63 -16.22
N GLY A 36 -9.47 3.14 -16.83
CA GLY A 36 -10.67 2.67 -16.11
C GLY A 36 -10.37 1.49 -15.20
N VAL A 37 -9.69 0.48 -15.75
CA VAL A 37 -9.30 -0.72 -15.01
C VAL A 37 -8.35 -0.37 -13.84
N SER A 38 -7.35 0.48 -14.07
CA SER A 38 -6.46 0.99 -13.00
C SER A 38 -7.24 1.73 -11.91
N ARG A 39 -8.21 2.57 -12.29
CA ARG A 39 -9.08 3.28 -11.34
C ARG A 39 -9.91 2.32 -10.50
N ARG A 40 -10.42 1.22 -11.06
CA ARG A 40 -11.19 0.20 -10.33
C ARG A 40 -10.36 -0.49 -9.25
N ILE A 41 -9.12 -0.87 -9.56
CA ILE A 41 -8.20 -1.42 -8.55
C ILE A 41 -7.88 -0.39 -7.47
N LYS A 42 -7.59 0.84 -7.85
CA LYS A 42 -7.30 1.91 -6.88
C LYS A 42 -8.48 2.15 -5.95
N ARG A 43 -9.70 2.08 -6.48
CA ARG A 43 -10.93 2.14 -5.69
C ARG A 43 -11.04 0.98 -4.69
N ALA A 44 -10.72 -0.25 -5.11
CA ALA A 44 -10.72 -1.41 -4.23
C ALA A 44 -9.71 -1.25 -3.09
N PHE A 45 -8.50 -0.77 -3.39
CA PHE A 45 -7.49 -0.47 -2.36
C PHE A 45 -7.90 0.67 -1.44
N ALA A 46 -8.50 1.73 -1.97
CA ALA A 46 -9.05 2.80 -1.17
C ALA A 46 -10.13 2.27 -0.21
N LEU A 47 -11.05 1.41 -0.68
CA LEU A 47 -12.05 0.81 0.20
C LEU A 47 -11.46 -0.10 1.28
N ALA A 48 -10.40 -0.84 0.95
CA ALA A 48 -9.77 -1.78 1.88
C ALA A 48 -8.86 -1.11 2.93
N PHE A 49 -8.23 0.01 2.57
CA PHE A 49 -7.16 0.63 3.37
C PHE A 49 -7.42 2.08 3.77
N ALA A 50 -8.48 2.73 3.27
CA ALA A 50 -8.84 4.06 3.76
C ALA A 50 -9.26 3.95 5.22
N LYS A 51 -8.62 4.76 6.06
CA LYS A 51 -9.08 4.93 7.44
C LYS A 51 -10.42 5.66 7.41
N PRO A 52 -11.42 5.26 8.22
CA PRO A 52 -12.59 6.09 8.42
C PRO A 52 -12.11 7.42 8.98
N GLN A 53 -12.38 8.48 8.22
CA GLN A 53 -11.96 9.80 8.64
C GLN A 53 -12.90 10.24 9.74
N GLU A 54 -12.35 10.47 10.94
CA GLU A 54 -13.08 11.14 12.00
C GLU A 54 -13.57 12.47 11.43
N ALA A 55 -14.89 12.60 11.31
CA ALA A 55 -15.49 13.86 10.94
C ALA A 55 -14.99 14.87 11.96
N THR A 56 -14.24 15.88 11.50
CA THR A 56 -13.78 16.95 12.36
C THR A 56 -15.05 17.59 12.95
N GLN A 57 -15.30 17.35 14.24
CA GLN A 57 -16.55 17.72 14.91
C GLN A 57 -16.78 19.25 14.92
N ASP A 58 -15.73 20.02 14.63
CA ASP A 58 -15.75 21.48 14.53
C ASP A 58 -16.12 22.03 13.13
N ALA A 59 -16.46 21.18 12.15
CA ALA A 59 -16.91 21.68 10.86
C ALA A 59 -18.30 22.34 11.01
N PRO A 60 -18.48 23.61 10.60
CA PRO A 60 -19.76 24.29 10.74
C PRO A 60 -20.90 23.48 10.10
N GLU A 61 -22.09 23.54 10.66
CA GLU A 61 -23.26 22.83 10.12
C GLU A 61 -23.55 23.32 8.68
N LEU A 62 -24.00 22.41 7.82
CA LEU A 62 -24.35 22.76 6.45
C LEU A 62 -25.69 23.50 6.45
N VAL A 63 -25.65 24.81 6.24
CA VAL A 63 -26.85 25.66 6.20
C VAL A 63 -27.24 25.93 4.75
N PRO A 64 -28.53 25.81 4.37
CA PRO A 64 -28.99 26.18 3.04
C PRO A 64 -28.65 27.64 2.71
N LEU A 65 -27.97 27.87 1.57
CA LEU A 65 -27.55 29.22 1.17
C LEU A 65 -28.72 30.21 1.11
N ALA A 66 -29.92 29.76 0.75
CA ALA A 66 -31.11 30.63 0.69
C ALA A 66 -31.39 31.35 2.02
N LYS A 67 -31.06 30.74 3.17
CA LYS A 67 -31.26 31.33 4.51
C LYS A 67 -30.12 32.26 4.92
N THR A 68 -28.89 31.97 4.48
CA THR A 68 -27.67 32.69 4.90
C THR A 68 -27.15 33.65 3.83
N LEU A 69 -27.81 33.75 2.68
CA LEU A 69 -27.44 34.64 1.58
C LEU A 69 -27.21 36.11 2.03
N PRO A 70 -28.06 36.72 2.88
CA PRO A 70 -27.85 38.11 3.30
C PRO A 70 -26.53 38.30 4.08
N GLU A 71 -26.20 37.34 4.95
CA GLU A 71 -24.96 37.36 5.75
C GLU A 71 -23.73 37.17 4.85
N VAL A 72 -23.81 36.24 3.90
CA VAL A 72 -22.72 35.97 2.95
C VAL A 72 -22.50 37.18 2.03
N LEU A 73 -23.56 37.82 1.54
CA LEU A 73 -23.46 39.02 0.71
C LEU A 73 -22.84 40.18 1.49
N LYS A 74 -23.22 40.38 2.75
CA LYS A 74 -22.63 41.41 3.62
C LYS A 74 -21.13 41.16 3.83
N ALA A 75 -20.73 39.92 4.07
CA ALA A 75 -19.32 39.54 4.21
C ALA A 75 -18.52 39.78 2.93
N VAL A 76 -19.07 39.44 1.75
CA VAL A 76 -18.43 39.67 0.44
C VAL A 76 -18.32 41.17 0.11
N GLN A 77 -19.31 41.98 0.52
CA GLN A 77 -19.26 43.43 0.34
C GLN A 77 -18.20 44.10 1.22
N ALA A 78 -18.07 43.66 2.48
CA ALA A 78 -17.07 44.17 3.43
C ALA A 78 -15.63 43.71 3.11
N ALA A 79 -15.47 42.64 2.34
CA ALA A 79 -14.17 42.09 2.01
C ALA A 79 -13.36 42.97 1.04
N LYS A 80 -12.04 43.01 1.27
CA LYS A 80 -11.06 43.71 0.43
C LYS A 80 -10.82 42.92 -0.85
N MET A 81 -11.47 43.34 -1.95
CA MET A 81 -11.28 42.75 -3.27
C MET A 81 -11.55 43.78 -4.38
N THR A 82 -11.16 43.46 -5.61
CA THR A 82 -11.43 44.33 -6.77
C THR A 82 -12.93 44.41 -7.06
N ALA A 83 -13.40 45.58 -7.53
CA ALA A 83 -14.82 45.81 -7.81
C ALA A 83 -15.39 44.77 -8.80
N GLY A 84 -14.62 44.42 -9.84
CA GLY A 84 -15.03 43.41 -10.82
C GLY A 84 -15.15 41.99 -10.23
N LYS A 85 -14.26 41.60 -9.31
CA LYS A 85 -14.36 40.30 -8.61
C LYS A 85 -15.57 40.27 -7.67
N ARG A 86 -15.81 41.38 -6.96
CA ARG A 86 -16.96 41.53 -6.07
C ARG A 86 -18.28 41.38 -6.81
N ALA A 87 -18.45 42.11 -7.92
CA ALA A 87 -19.66 42.03 -8.74
C ALA A 87 -19.90 40.61 -9.28
N LYS A 88 -18.85 39.93 -9.77
CA LYS A 88 -18.92 38.53 -10.20
C LYS A 88 -19.35 37.58 -9.09
N MET A 89 -18.80 37.76 -7.88
CA MET A 89 -19.10 36.90 -6.73
C MET A 89 -20.54 37.10 -6.23
N ILE A 90 -21.02 38.34 -6.17
CA ILE A 90 -22.41 38.67 -5.79
C ILE A 90 -23.40 38.05 -6.77
N ASP A 91 -23.18 38.23 -8.08
CA ASP A 91 -24.03 37.64 -9.11
C ASP A 91 -24.05 36.10 -9.02
N LEU A 92 -22.88 35.50 -8.81
CA LEU A 92 -22.77 34.05 -8.69
C LEU A 92 -23.52 33.50 -7.47
N LEU A 93 -23.44 34.19 -6.33
CA LEU A 93 -24.15 33.81 -5.10
C LEU A 93 -25.67 33.87 -5.29
N ASN A 94 -26.18 34.93 -5.92
CA ASN A 94 -27.62 35.07 -6.20
C ASN A 94 -28.12 33.97 -7.15
N ARG A 95 -27.38 33.69 -8.22
CA ARG A 95 -27.70 32.61 -9.17
C ARG A 95 -27.69 31.24 -8.52
N TYR A 96 -26.67 30.95 -7.72
CA TYR A 96 -26.58 29.69 -7.02
C TYR A 96 -27.68 29.54 -5.95
N ALA A 97 -28.01 30.62 -5.23
CA ALA A 97 -29.13 30.64 -4.28
C ALA A 97 -30.50 30.44 -4.95
N SER A 98 -30.65 30.89 -6.21
CA SER A 98 -31.86 30.64 -7.02
C SER A 98 -31.95 29.21 -7.57
N GLY A 99 -30.97 28.34 -7.28
CA GLY A 99 -30.96 26.93 -7.68
C GLY A 99 -30.32 26.66 -9.05
N GLN A 100 -29.69 27.65 -9.68
CA GLN A 100 -28.98 27.41 -10.95
C GLN A 100 -27.78 26.46 -10.76
N SER A 101 -27.66 25.48 -11.65
CA SER A 101 -26.53 24.55 -11.64
C SER A 101 -25.24 25.17 -12.19
N TYR A 102 -24.08 24.61 -11.83
CA TYR A 102 -22.78 25.06 -12.34
C TYR A 102 -22.69 25.03 -13.87
N ARG A 103 -23.44 24.14 -14.54
CA ARG A 103 -23.45 24.02 -15.99
C ARG A 103 -24.17 25.19 -16.66
N MET A 104 -25.29 25.62 -16.08
CA MET A 104 -26.05 26.77 -16.57
C MET A 104 -25.27 28.07 -16.38
N ILE A 105 -24.69 28.25 -15.19
CA ILE A 105 -23.87 29.43 -14.87
C ILE A 105 -22.66 29.54 -15.81
N GLN A 106 -22.00 28.41 -16.14
CA GLN A 106 -20.90 28.39 -17.09
C GLN A 106 -21.33 28.87 -18.48
N GLN A 107 -22.49 28.43 -18.98
CA GLN A 107 -23.02 28.81 -20.29
C GLN A 107 -23.34 30.31 -20.36
N GLU A 108 -23.84 30.90 -19.27
CA GLU A 108 -24.28 32.30 -19.23
C GLU A 108 -23.14 33.30 -18.96
N ARG A 109 -22.10 32.92 -18.22
CA ARG A 109 -21.07 33.87 -17.72
C ARG A 109 -19.67 33.67 -18.30
N SER A 110 -19.45 32.66 -19.15
CA SER A 110 -18.11 32.29 -19.64
C SER A 110 -17.08 32.09 -18.51
N ILE A 111 -17.53 31.65 -17.33
CA ILE A 111 -16.69 31.30 -16.18
C ILE A 111 -16.53 29.79 -16.17
N SER A 112 -15.29 29.30 -16.03
CA SER A 112 -15.06 27.85 -15.91
C SER A 112 -15.68 27.29 -14.63
N ARG A 113 -16.07 26.01 -14.64
CA ARG A 113 -16.62 25.32 -13.45
C ARG A 113 -15.66 25.36 -12.26
N GLY A 114 -14.36 25.30 -12.53
CA GLY A 114 -13.33 25.48 -11.51
C GLY A 114 -13.38 26.88 -10.90
N GLY A 115 -13.44 27.92 -11.74
CA GLY A 115 -13.57 29.31 -11.28
C GLY A 115 -14.84 29.57 -10.46
N ILE A 116 -15.98 29.00 -10.87
CA ILE A 116 -17.23 29.05 -10.11
C ILE A 116 -17.04 28.44 -8.71
N SER A 117 -16.48 27.23 -8.64
CA SER A 117 -16.20 26.56 -7.36
C SER A 117 -15.24 27.35 -6.47
N THR A 118 -14.18 27.92 -7.05
CA THR A 118 -13.21 28.74 -6.30
C THR A 118 -13.85 29.97 -5.68
N LEU A 119 -14.67 30.70 -6.45
CA LEU A 119 -15.35 31.91 -5.96
C LEU A 119 -16.39 31.60 -4.89
N LEU A 120 -17.14 30.51 -5.03
CA LEU A 120 -18.14 30.08 -4.05
C LEU A 120 -17.48 29.63 -2.73
N HIS A 121 -16.38 28.86 -2.80
CA HIS A 121 -15.62 28.52 -1.59
C HIS A 121 -14.90 29.72 -0.97
N GLU A 122 -14.50 30.70 -1.76
CA GLU A 122 -13.96 31.96 -1.25
C GLU A 122 -15.03 32.74 -0.47
N ALA A 123 -16.24 32.86 -1.00
CA ALA A 123 -17.37 33.46 -0.30
C ALA A 123 -17.69 32.73 1.01
N GLN A 124 -17.65 31.39 1.00
CA GLN A 124 -17.82 30.57 2.21
C GLN A 124 -16.78 30.91 3.29
N ARG A 125 -15.50 31.04 2.91
CA ARG A 125 -14.42 31.40 3.84
C ARG A 125 -14.58 32.80 4.42
N LEU A 126 -15.01 33.76 3.60
CA LEU A 126 -15.23 35.14 4.02
C LEU A 126 -16.40 35.25 5.01
N ALA A 127 -17.49 34.53 4.74
CA ALA A 127 -18.68 34.56 5.58
C ALA A 127 -18.57 33.68 6.83
N LYS A 128 -17.62 32.74 6.88
CA LYS A 128 -17.50 31.69 7.92
C LYS A 128 -18.76 30.83 8.07
N VAL A 129 -19.64 30.82 7.07
CA VAL A 129 -20.86 30.01 7.02
C VAL A 129 -20.65 28.88 6.02
N ARG A 130 -20.98 27.65 6.37
CA ARG A 130 -20.86 26.50 5.46
C ARG A 130 -22.18 26.27 4.72
N PHE A 131 -22.20 26.57 3.42
CA PHE A 131 -23.38 26.37 2.57
C PHE A 131 -23.12 25.50 1.32
N LEU A 132 -21.86 25.20 1.02
CA LEU A 132 -21.51 24.20 0.00
C LEU A 132 -21.14 22.91 0.71
N ALA A 133 -21.58 21.79 0.15
CA ALA A 133 -20.95 20.51 0.47
C ALA A 133 -19.47 20.62 0.13
N ASP A 134 -18.59 20.19 1.04
CA ASP A 134 -17.16 20.29 0.77
C ASP A 134 -16.82 19.50 -0.49
N ALA A 135 -16.30 20.19 -1.51
CA ALA A 135 -15.55 19.53 -2.58
C ALA A 135 -14.30 18.81 -2.02
N GLN A 136 -13.92 19.15 -0.77
CA GLN A 136 -12.84 18.58 0.03
C GLN A 136 -13.32 17.56 1.07
N ALA A 137 -14.62 17.26 1.17
CA ALA A 137 -15.04 16.07 1.89
C ALA A 137 -14.33 14.92 1.16
N PRO A 138 -13.54 14.10 1.86
CA PRO A 138 -12.69 13.13 1.22
C PRO A 138 -13.56 12.02 0.65
N GLY A 139 -14.11 12.27 -0.54
CA GLY A 139 -14.81 11.29 -1.32
C GLY A 139 -13.83 10.24 -1.81
N MET A 140 -14.36 9.22 -2.48
CA MET A 140 -13.57 8.11 -3.00
C MET A 140 -12.29 8.54 -3.77
N ASN A 141 -12.31 9.70 -4.44
CA ASN A 141 -11.15 10.22 -5.15
C ASN A 141 -10.00 10.72 -4.24
N ALA A 142 -10.32 11.27 -3.07
CA ALA A 142 -9.34 11.66 -2.06
C ALA A 142 -8.75 10.41 -1.41
N ALA A 143 -9.61 9.48 -0.97
CA ALA A 143 -9.17 8.19 -0.45
C ALA A 143 -8.26 7.43 -1.44
N ILE A 144 -8.61 7.41 -2.73
CA ILE A 144 -7.73 6.87 -3.78
C ILE A 144 -6.39 7.61 -3.80
N ARG A 145 -6.38 8.94 -3.77
CA ARG A 145 -5.14 9.72 -3.81
C ARG A 145 -4.24 9.40 -2.61
N ASP A 146 -4.80 9.38 -1.43
CA ASP A 146 -4.05 9.27 -0.17
C ASP A 146 -3.55 7.85 0.06
N VAL A 147 -4.36 6.84 -0.24
CA VAL A 147 -3.99 5.43 -0.08
C VAL A 147 -3.04 4.98 -1.19
N THR A 148 -3.35 5.32 -2.44
CA THR A 148 -2.70 4.67 -3.60
C THR A 148 -1.51 5.43 -4.16
N ARG A 149 -1.25 6.68 -3.74
CA ARG A 149 -0.19 7.52 -4.30
C ARG A 149 0.78 8.00 -3.23
N THR A 150 2.06 8.05 -3.58
CA THR A 150 3.08 8.72 -2.75
C THR A 150 3.19 10.17 -3.20
N ALA A 151 3.09 11.10 -2.24
CA ALA A 151 3.35 12.51 -2.50
C ALA A 151 4.79 12.69 -3.02
N ARG A 152 4.95 13.53 -4.05
CA ARG A 152 6.26 13.95 -4.57
C ARG A 152 6.30 15.47 -4.62
N ALA A 153 7.50 16.04 -4.63
CA ALA A 153 7.71 17.46 -4.80
C ALA A 153 7.05 17.98 -6.11
N VAL A 154 6.75 19.28 -6.11
CA VAL A 154 5.97 19.99 -7.13
C VAL A 154 6.47 19.67 -8.55
N GLY A 155 5.53 19.37 -9.46
CA GLY A 155 5.79 19.19 -10.90
C GLY A 155 5.91 17.74 -11.39
N LEU A 156 6.03 16.75 -10.50
CA LEU A 156 6.13 15.33 -10.88
C LEU A 156 4.80 14.59 -10.66
N LYS A 157 4.43 13.74 -11.63
CA LYS A 157 3.28 12.83 -11.45
C LYS A 157 3.53 11.94 -10.23
N ALA A 158 2.59 11.96 -9.29
CA ALA A 158 2.66 11.14 -8.09
C ALA A 158 2.77 9.65 -8.45
N ALA A 159 3.74 8.96 -7.87
CA ALA A 159 3.94 7.54 -8.10
C ALA A 159 2.81 6.73 -7.45
N SER A 160 2.28 5.75 -8.16
CA SER A 160 1.23 4.88 -7.62
C SER A 160 1.88 3.75 -6.80
N LYS A 161 1.64 3.73 -5.49
CA LYS A 161 2.07 2.66 -4.57
C LYS A 161 1.23 1.40 -4.77
N TYR A 162 -0.09 1.57 -4.92
CA TYR A 162 -1.04 0.48 -5.11
C TYR A 162 -1.73 0.61 -6.48
N ASP A 163 -1.24 -0.16 -7.44
CA ASP A 163 -1.77 -0.27 -8.80
C ASP A 163 -1.34 -1.62 -9.40
N PHE A 164 -1.86 -1.98 -10.58
CA PHE A 164 -1.47 -3.22 -11.29
C PHE A 164 0.05 -3.38 -11.44
N HIS A 165 0.76 -2.26 -11.69
CA HIS A 165 2.21 -2.27 -11.81
C HIS A 165 2.90 -2.74 -10.52
N GLY A 166 2.41 -2.31 -9.35
CA GLY A 166 2.94 -2.73 -8.06
C GLY A 166 2.66 -4.19 -7.71
N LEU A 167 1.60 -4.79 -8.28
CA LEU A 167 1.23 -6.19 -8.06
C LEU A 167 2.02 -7.18 -8.93
N ARG A 168 2.69 -6.68 -9.97
CA ARG A 168 3.39 -7.51 -10.95
C ARG A 168 4.53 -8.31 -10.33
N THR A 169 5.34 -7.68 -9.47
CA THR A 169 6.42 -8.37 -8.74
C THR A 169 5.85 -9.44 -7.81
N THR A 170 4.79 -9.12 -7.06
CA THR A 170 4.10 -10.08 -6.20
C THR A 170 3.58 -11.28 -6.98
N PHE A 171 2.94 -11.06 -8.14
CA PHE A 171 2.47 -12.15 -9.00
C PHE A 171 3.62 -13.06 -9.45
N VAL A 172 4.73 -12.49 -9.93
CA VAL A 172 5.89 -13.26 -10.39
C VAL A 172 6.52 -14.05 -9.24
N THR A 173 6.73 -13.44 -8.07
CA THR A 173 7.26 -14.15 -6.90
C THR A 173 6.38 -15.33 -6.49
N LEU A 174 5.06 -15.13 -6.46
CA LEU A 174 4.12 -16.20 -6.13
C LEU A 174 4.10 -17.32 -7.16
N ALA A 175 4.24 -16.99 -8.45
CA ALA A 175 4.28 -17.97 -9.52
C ALA A 175 5.57 -18.80 -9.49
N LEU A 176 6.72 -18.17 -9.22
CA LEU A 176 8.00 -18.86 -9.02
C LEU A 176 7.92 -19.81 -7.82
N ASN A 177 7.38 -19.35 -6.68
CA ASN A 177 7.17 -20.19 -5.50
C ASN A 177 6.18 -21.35 -5.73
N ALA A 178 5.31 -21.24 -6.73
CA ALA A 178 4.39 -22.30 -7.14
C ALA A 178 5.01 -23.25 -8.17
N GLY A 179 6.30 -23.11 -8.50
CA GLY A 179 7.02 -23.96 -9.45
C GLY A 179 6.78 -23.62 -10.92
N VAL A 180 6.25 -22.43 -11.24
CA VAL A 180 6.11 -22.00 -12.63
C VAL A 180 7.48 -21.68 -13.21
N GLY A 181 7.85 -22.35 -14.30
CA GLY A 181 9.13 -22.16 -14.97
C GLY A 181 9.39 -20.71 -15.39
N VAL A 182 10.65 -20.30 -15.25
CA VAL A 182 11.13 -18.93 -15.50
C VAL A 182 10.80 -18.46 -16.91
N ASP A 183 10.97 -19.32 -17.93
CA ASP A 183 10.74 -18.95 -19.33
C ASP A 183 9.27 -18.62 -19.62
N LYS A 184 8.35 -19.38 -19.02
CA LYS A 184 6.90 -19.11 -19.12
C LYS A 184 6.55 -17.77 -18.47
N LEU A 185 7.17 -17.45 -17.34
CA LEU A 185 6.95 -16.16 -16.67
C LEU A 185 7.57 -14.98 -17.42
N LYS A 186 8.73 -15.17 -18.05
CA LYS A 186 9.37 -14.18 -18.91
C LYS A 186 8.51 -13.90 -20.14
N ALA A 187 7.90 -14.92 -20.74
CA ALA A 187 6.96 -14.76 -21.85
C ALA A 187 5.67 -14.02 -21.43
N LEU A 188 5.11 -14.33 -20.26
CA LEU A 188 3.85 -13.75 -19.79
C LEU A 188 3.97 -12.32 -19.25
N THR A 189 5.03 -12.05 -18.49
CA THR A 189 5.19 -10.76 -17.83
C THR A 189 6.19 -9.90 -18.57
N GLY A 190 7.32 -10.46 -19.01
CA GLY A 190 8.42 -9.75 -19.64
C GLY A 190 9.71 -9.94 -18.85
N HIS A 191 10.82 -10.03 -19.58
CA HIS A 191 12.15 -10.44 -19.11
C HIS A 191 12.64 -9.68 -17.86
N HIS A 192 12.66 -8.34 -17.92
CA HIS A 192 13.22 -7.52 -16.85
C HIS A 192 12.54 -7.69 -15.49
N THR A 193 11.23 -7.96 -15.46
CA THR A 193 10.53 -8.10 -14.17
C THR A 193 10.88 -9.41 -13.48
N VAL A 194 11.02 -10.49 -14.25
CA VAL A 194 11.43 -11.79 -13.70
C VAL A 194 12.85 -11.71 -13.18
N GLU A 195 13.77 -11.08 -13.92
CA GLU A 195 15.15 -10.86 -13.47
C GLU A 195 15.23 -10.03 -12.18
N THR A 196 14.46 -8.94 -12.10
CA THR A 196 14.38 -8.10 -10.91
C THR A 196 13.87 -8.91 -9.70
N VAL A 197 12.84 -9.74 -9.90
CA VAL A 197 12.31 -10.61 -8.85
C VAL A 197 13.32 -11.67 -8.42
N MET A 198 13.99 -12.33 -9.37
CA MET A 198 15.02 -13.31 -9.04
C MET A 198 16.18 -12.69 -8.27
N ARG A 199 16.61 -11.47 -8.63
CA ARG A 199 17.72 -10.78 -7.96
C ARG A 199 17.38 -10.32 -6.54
N HIS A 200 16.16 -9.83 -6.30
CA HIS A 200 15.84 -9.11 -5.07
C HIS A 200 14.84 -9.81 -4.15
N TYR A 201 14.00 -10.70 -4.69
CA TYR A 201 12.83 -11.23 -3.97
C TYR A 201 12.79 -12.76 -3.91
N PHE A 202 13.39 -13.46 -4.86
CA PHE A 202 13.46 -14.93 -4.84
C PHE A 202 14.67 -15.37 -4.03
N LYS A 203 14.43 -15.83 -2.80
CA LYS A 203 15.41 -16.57 -2.01
C LYS A 203 14.95 -18.03 -2.02
N PRO A 204 15.56 -18.92 -2.82
CA PRO A 204 15.24 -20.35 -2.75
C PRO A 204 15.44 -20.78 -1.31
N ARG A 205 14.43 -21.34 -0.67
CA ARG A 205 14.64 -21.96 0.65
C ARG A 205 15.63 -23.11 0.42
N GLY A 206 16.66 -23.20 1.26
CA GLY A 206 17.67 -24.26 1.12
C GLY A 206 17.09 -25.68 1.12
N THR A 207 15.87 -25.85 1.65
CA THR A 207 15.08 -27.09 1.60
C THR A 207 14.57 -27.43 0.21
N ASP A 208 14.15 -26.44 -0.58
CA ASP A 208 13.52 -26.66 -1.88
C ASP A 208 14.59 -27.00 -2.92
N ALA A 209 15.72 -26.27 -2.90
CA ALA A 209 16.88 -26.60 -3.73
C ALA A 209 17.46 -27.98 -3.39
N ARG A 210 17.50 -28.35 -2.11
CA ARG A 210 17.99 -29.68 -1.68
C ARG A 210 17.05 -30.81 -2.14
N ASN A 211 15.74 -30.60 -2.10
CA ASN A 211 14.76 -31.58 -2.57
C ASN A 211 14.75 -31.70 -4.09
N GLU A 212 14.87 -30.59 -4.82
CA GLU A 212 14.99 -30.58 -6.28
C GLU A 212 16.30 -31.21 -6.75
N LEU A 213 17.43 -30.93 -6.09
CA LEU A 213 18.72 -31.58 -6.37
C LEU A 213 18.67 -33.07 -6.04
N ARG A 214 17.99 -33.48 -4.96
CA ARG A 214 17.75 -34.90 -4.66
C ARG A 214 16.88 -35.60 -5.70
N ALA A 215 15.92 -34.90 -6.29
CA ALA A 215 15.07 -35.45 -7.34
C ALA A 215 15.77 -35.51 -8.71
N ALA A 216 16.73 -34.62 -8.98
CA ALA A 216 17.41 -34.50 -10.27
C ALA A 216 18.73 -35.28 -10.35
N LEU A 217 19.38 -35.58 -9.22
CA LEU A 217 20.67 -36.29 -9.18
C LEU A 217 20.47 -37.78 -8.85
N PRO A 218 21.32 -38.67 -9.40
CA PRO A 218 21.28 -40.09 -9.07
C PRO A 218 21.59 -40.32 -7.58
N ALA A 219 20.97 -41.37 -7.01
CA ALA A 219 21.06 -41.70 -5.58
C ALA A 219 22.51 -41.72 -5.04
N SER A 220 23.46 -42.15 -5.87
CA SER A 220 24.90 -42.18 -5.58
C SER A 220 25.53 -40.84 -5.20
N LEU A 221 24.92 -39.70 -5.59
CA LEU A 221 25.40 -38.35 -5.26
C LEU A 221 24.60 -37.68 -4.12
N THR A 222 23.53 -38.33 -3.65
CA THR A 222 22.58 -37.75 -2.68
C THR A 222 22.49 -38.54 -1.36
N GLU A 223 23.08 -39.74 -1.31
CA GLU A 223 23.03 -40.68 -0.19
C GLU A 223 24.17 -40.55 0.85
N THR A 224 24.98 -39.49 0.81
CA THR A 224 25.97 -39.23 1.88
C THR A 224 25.51 -38.16 2.85
N ALA A 225 24.38 -38.43 3.48
CA ALA A 225 24.11 -37.95 4.83
C ALA A 225 23.16 -38.96 5.46
N ALA A 226 23.72 -39.84 6.28
CA ALA A 226 22.95 -40.58 7.27
C ALA A 226 21.87 -39.63 7.85
N GLU A 227 20.64 -40.13 7.94
CA GLU A 227 19.50 -39.42 8.50
C GLU A 227 19.91 -38.66 9.76
N LEU A 228 20.16 -37.36 9.64
CA LEU A 228 19.98 -36.48 10.77
C LEU A 228 18.47 -36.43 10.97
N PRO A 229 17.95 -36.90 12.12
CA PRO A 229 16.52 -36.98 12.33
C PRO A 229 15.91 -35.60 12.11
N GLU A 230 14.80 -35.59 11.38
CA GLU A 230 13.99 -34.39 11.18
C GLU A 230 13.82 -33.67 12.51
N ALA A 231 14.22 -32.40 12.59
CA ALA A 231 13.93 -31.53 13.71
C ALA A 231 12.41 -31.28 13.77
N LYS A 232 11.68 -32.25 14.32
CA LYS A 232 10.30 -32.14 14.79
C LYS A 232 10.21 -32.37 16.30
N THR A 233 11.16 -31.82 17.03
CA THR A 233 11.05 -31.67 18.48
C THR A 233 11.45 -30.25 18.84
N ASP A 234 10.56 -29.55 19.54
CA ASP A 234 10.84 -28.24 20.12
C ASP A 234 12.18 -28.36 20.87
N PRO A 235 13.21 -27.58 20.50
CA PRO A 235 14.55 -27.74 21.07
C PRO A 235 14.54 -27.57 22.59
N VAL A 236 13.58 -26.79 23.10
CA VAL A 236 13.32 -26.58 24.53
C VAL A 236 12.73 -27.81 25.21
N ALA A 237 11.84 -28.54 24.54
CA ALA A 237 11.23 -29.76 25.08
C ALA A 237 12.25 -30.91 25.18
N THR A 238 13.13 -31.02 24.18
CA THR A 238 14.22 -32.00 24.17
C THR A 238 15.26 -31.70 25.26
N LEU A 239 15.61 -30.42 25.43
CA LEU A 239 16.47 -29.96 26.53
C LEU A 239 15.84 -30.20 27.90
N ALA A 240 14.53 -29.97 28.05
CA ALA A 240 13.81 -30.21 29.29
C ALA A 240 13.80 -31.71 29.69
N ALA A 241 13.57 -32.60 28.72
CA ALA A 241 13.63 -34.05 28.94
C ALA A 241 15.05 -34.51 29.33
N GLN A 242 16.08 -33.96 28.67
CA GLN A 242 17.49 -34.24 29.00
C GLN A 242 17.85 -33.77 30.40
N LEU A 243 17.38 -32.59 30.84
CA LEU A 243 17.58 -32.09 32.21
C LEU A 243 16.87 -32.96 33.26
N GLN A 244 15.71 -33.52 32.93
CA GLN A 244 14.97 -34.42 33.82
C GLN A 244 15.67 -35.78 34.00
N ALA A 245 16.37 -36.27 32.97
CA ALA A 245 17.09 -37.53 33.01
C ALA A 245 18.44 -37.47 33.77
N LEU A 246 18.95 -36.28 34.11
CA LEU A 246 20.21 -36.13 34.84
C LEU A 246 20.04 -36.46 36.34
N THR A 247 21.03 -37.16 36.91
CA THR A 247 21.11 -37.46 38.35
C THR A 247 21.43 -36.20 39.17
N GLY A 248 21.17 -36.23 40.48
CA GLY A 248 21.34 -35.07 41.37
C GLY A 248 22.75 -34.46 41.33
N GLU A 249 23.78 -35.29 41.22
CA GLU A 249 25.18 -34.86 41.12
C GLU A 249 25.50 -34.16 39.80
N GLN A 250 24.98 -34.68 38.68
CA GLN A 250 25.16 -34.09 37.35
C GLN A 250 24.45 -32.74 37.22
N ARG A 251 23.30 -32.57 37.89
CA ARG A 251 22.60 -31.28 37.96
C ARG A 251 23.39 -30.24 38.76
N ALA A 252 24.07 -30.65 39.83
CA ALA A 252 24.93 -29.76 40.62
C ALA A 252 26.16 -29.30 39.82
N GLN A 253 26.80 -30.20 39.07
CA GLN A 253 27.91 -29.85 38.17
C GLN A 253 27.48 -28.91 37.04
N LEU A 254 26.33 -29.17 36.40
CA LEU A 254 25.80 -28.29 35.36
C LEU A 254 25.48 -26.89 35.91
N ALA A 255 24.91 -26.80 37.12
CA ALA A 255 24.63 -25.54 37.79
C ALA A 255 25.92 -24.75 38.11
N ALA A 256 26.98 -25.43 38.54
CA ALA A 256 28.29 -24.81 38.77
C ALA A 256 28.89 -24.26 37.46
N MET A 257 28.86 -25.03 36.37
CA MET A 257 29.34 -24.58 35.05
C MET A 257 28.56 -23.38 34.49
N LEU A 258 27.24 -23.34 34.70
CA LEU A 258 26.41 -22.21 34.28
C LEU A 258 26.62 -20.96 35.16
N ALA A 259 26.96 -21.14 36.43
CA ALA A 259 27.30 -20.05 37.35
C ALA A 259 28.65 -19.41 37.00
N GLU A 260 29.67 -20.20 36.64
CA GLU A 260 30.97 -19.71 36.16
C GLU A 260 30.83 -18.86 34.89
N ARG A 261 29.90 -19.21 34.00
CA ARG A 261 29.68 -18.49 32.74
C ARG A 261 28.92 -17.17 32.91
N LYS A 262 28.26 -16.95 34.07
CA LYS A 262 27.44 -15.76 34.35
C LYS A 262 28.22 -14.61 34.99
N GLN A 263 29.48 -14.83 35.36
CA GLN A 263 30.37 -13.75 35.81
C GLN A 263 31.10 -13.16 34.59
N PRO A 264 30.85 -11.89 34.22
CA PRO A 264 31.70 -11.22 33.25
C PRO A 264 33.11 -11.08 33.86
N LYS A 265 34.14 -11.61 33.19
CA LYS A 265 35.54 -11.25 33.48
C LYS A 265 35.70 -9.75 33.21
N CYS A 266 35.45 -8.93 34.23
CA CYS A 266 35.72 -7.50 34.23
C CYS A 266 37.13 -7.27 34.80
N ALA A 267 38.01 -6.80 33.92
CA ALA A 267 39.18 -5.95 34.17
C ALA A 267 40.09 -6.26 35.37
N GLN A 268 41.28 -6.80 35.09
CA GLN A 268 42.50 -6.40 35.79
C GLN A 268 43.49 -5.83 34.78
N GLY A 269 43.88 -4.58 35.06
CA GLY A 269 44.70 -3.76 34.19
C GLY A 269 46.17 -4.17 34.19
N LEU A 270 46.83 -3.82 33.10
CA LEU A 270 48.29 -3.73 33.01
C LEU A 270 48.61 -2.40 32.31
N THR A 271 48.56 -1.33 33.10
CA THR A 271 49.48 -0.21 32.92
C THR A 271 50.75 -0.57 33.68
N ASN A 272 51.90 -0.62 32.99
CA ASN A 272 53.10 0.09 33.43
C ASN A 272 54.14 0.13 32.31
N SER A 273 54.64 1.35 32.10
CA SER A 273 55.81 1.68 31.28
C SER A 273 57.12 1.33 31.98
N ASN A 274 58.21 1.53 31.23
CA ASN A 274 59.65 1.53 31.57
C ASN A 274 60.34 0.19 31.29
N ALA A 275 61.57 0.11 30.80
CA ALA A 275 62.55 1.02 30.19
C ALA A 275 63.73 0.11 29.78
N ASP A 276 64.51 0.54 28.78
CA ASP A 276 65.93 0.20 28.52
C ASP A 276 66.40 -1.28 28.49
N GLY A 277 67.11 -1.61 27.40
CA GLY A 277 67.82 -2.88 27.29
C GLY A 277 68.46 -3.12 25.93
N THR A 278 69.51 -2.35 25.65
CA THR A 278 70.56 -2.57 24.64
C THR A 278 70.90 -4.05 24.40
N ILE A 279 70.93 -4.48 23.14
CA ILE A 279 72.10 -4.96 22.34
C ILE A 279 71.61 -5.20 20.91
#